data_AF-A0A2B8B6M8-F1
#
_entry.id   AF-A0A2B8B6M8-F1
#
_cell.length_a   1.000
_cell.length_b   1.000
_cell.length_c   1.000
_cell.angle_alpha   90.00
_cell.angle_beta   90.00
_cell.angle_gamma   90.00
#
_symmetry.space_group_name_H-M   'P 1'
#
loop_
_entity.id
_entity.type
_entity.pdbx_description
1 polymer ?
#
loop_
_entity_poly.entity_id
_entity_poly.type
_entity_poly.pdbx_seq_one_letter_code
_entity_poly.pdbx_strand_id
1 'polypeptide(L)'
;MEAVSYIILIGSTLLIVSVLTSYLALRVGAPLLLIFLGIGLLAGEDGIGHISFNDAGSAFLIGSMALAVILFESGFDTKLASYKAAAWPAMTLATVGVAVTTGVVGIAAHYLMGLAWGEALLVGAACSSTDAAAVFFLLRVGGITLRDRVRSTLEIESGSNDPVAIMVTILLVEAATHGLASPIAIVGELVLAFSLGGVMGLAGGWLLVTFINKANFEAGLNPVVTLTFALFIFAVTNVMGGSGYLAVYAAGLYAGNVKLRGALELRRFHAGLTWLSQIVMFVMLGLLATPREFAGMILPALGVAFVLIVVARPAAVWMCLLPFRFSVRETSFIAWVGLRGAVSLLLALVPVLGGLENGQLIFNTAFIVVVVSLLVQGSTIGTMARALELIVPPRRGPVERVELELPGNADQELVAYTVHAKSPAARGQRMPRWAKPSLVIRSGAVVPLHKAKPLQPGDHVYLFTPQHRLPLIDRLYGGSRALDQNDREFYGDLVLSPDATVEQIAEMYGLPLSMSNARLTLSDLLRNEFGGSCELGDRVRMGGVELIVRDMEDNIITSVGLALEPARVTSRRRPLYQRLIDIGGRLGGWWNEQSFRRWKEREKQRACRAGVPAAEPRHDERVESRTEV
;
A
#
# COMPACT_ATOMS: atom_id res chain seq x y z
N MET A 1 -31.56 -28.94 -12.29
CA MET A 1 -30.24 -29.47 -11.92
C MET A 1 -29.29 -29.48 -13.11
N GLU A 2 -29.70 -29.98 -14.29
CA GLU A 2 -28.85 -30.02 -15.49
C GLU A 2 -28.31 -28.66 -15.96
N ALA A 3 -29.13 -27.62 -16.03
CA ALA A 3 -28.69 -26.26 -16.41
C ALA A 3 -27.60 -25.71 -15.47
N VAL A 4 -27.71 -25.96 -14.17
CA VAL A 4 -26.69 -25.57 -13.18
C VAL A 4 -25.39 -26.32 -13.43
N SER A 5 -25.46 -27.63 -13.69
CA SER A 5 -24.28 -28.42 -14.04
C SER A 5 -23.59 -27.93 -15.32
N TYR A 6 -24.36 -27.54 -16.35
CA TYR A 6 -23.80 -26.97 -17.58
C TYR A 6 -23.12 -25.62 -17.34
N ILE A 7 -23.74 -24.73 -16.55
CA ILE A 7 -23.11 -23.43 -16.19
C ILE A 7 -21.80 -23.67 -15.43
N ILE A 8 -21.78 -24.59 -14.46
CA ILE A 8 -20.57 -24.94 -13.71
C ILE A 8 -19.52 -25.55 -14.64
N LEU A 9 -19.91 -26.45 -15.54
CA LEU A 9 -19.00 -27.09 -16.49
C LEU A 9 -18.38 -26.07 -17.45
N ILE A 10 -19.19 -25.19 -18.02
CA ILE A 10 -18.73 -24.12 -18.91
C ILE A 10 -17.80 -23.17 -18.14
N GLY A 11 -18.25 -22.66 -16.99
CA GLY A 11 -17.47 -21.74 -16.18
C GLY A 11 -16.13 -22.32 -15.73
N SER A 12 -16.13 -23.55 -15.21
CA SER A 12 -14.89 -24.24 -14.81
C SER A 12 -13.98 -24.54 -15.99
N THR A 13 -14.52 -24.91 -17.16
CA THR A 13 -13.74 -25.12 -18.38
C THR A 13 -13.08 -23.83 -18.84
N LEU A 14 -13.82 -22.71 -18.88
CA LEU A 14 -13.27 -21.40 -19.25
C LEU A 14 -12.17 -20.95 -18.28
N LEU A 15 -12.34 -21.18 -16.98
CA LEU A 15 -11.31 -20.91 -15.99
C LEU A 15 -10.07 -21.78 -16.19
N ILE A 16 -10.23 -23.09 -16.39
CA ILE A 16 -9.12 -24.02 -16.65
C ILE A 16 -8.36 -23.59 -17.92
N VAL A 17 -9.07 -23.31 -19.01
CA VAL A 17 -8.47 -22.85 -20.27
C VAL A 17 -7.72 -21.53 -20.07
N SER A 18 -8.29 -20.58 -19.31
CA SER A 18 -7.65 -19.30 -18.99
C SER A 18 -6.34 -19.49 -18.20
N VAL A 19 -6.37 -20.33 -17.17
CA VAL A 19 -5.18 -20.63 -16.36
C VAL A 19 -4.12 -21.37 -17.19
N LEU A 20 -4.49 -22.37 -17.99
CA LEU A 20 -3.54 -23.09 -18.83
C LEU A 20 -2.92 -22.20 -19.91
N THR A 21 -3.72 -21.34 -20.53
CA THR A 21 -3.23 -20.40 -21.56
C THR A 21 -2.31 -19.35 -20.94
N SER A 22 -2.51 -18.98 -19.67
CA SER A 22 -1.62 -18.05 -18.96
C SER A 22 -0.16 -18.54 -18.91
N TYR A 23 0.07 -19.85 -18.85
CA TYR A 23 1.41 -20.43 -18.86
C TYR A 23 2.11 -20.24 -20.22
N LEU A 24 1.36 -20.35 -21.32
CA LEU A 24 1.85 -20.11 -22.67
C LEU A 24 2.07 -18.62 -22.94
N ALA A 25 1.19 -17.77 -22.41
CA ALA A 25 1.26 -16.31 -22.51
C ALA A 25 2.58 -15.72 -22.04
N LEU A 26 3.10 -16.24 -20.92
CA LEU A 26 4.36 -15.81 -20.31
C LEU A 26 5.56 -16.00 -21.25
N ARG A 27 5.49 -16.93 -22.22
CA ARG A 27 6.55 -17.10 -23.24
C ARG A 27 6.42 -16.12 -24.41
N VAL A 28 5.21 -15.76 -24.78
CA VAL A 28 4.92 -14.88 -25.93
C VAL A 28 5.03 -13.40 -25.56
N GLY A 29 4.97 -13.07 -24.26
CA GLY A 29 5.06 -11.69 -23.78
C GLY A 29 3.79 -10.87 -24.04
N ALA A 30 2.68 -11.53 -24.39
CA ALA A 30 1.40 -10.89 -24.59
C ALA A 30 0.77 -10.46 -23.25
N PRO A 31 -0.01 -9.36 -23.21
CA PRO A 31 -0.74 -8.97 -22.01
C PRO A 31 -1.73 -10.06 -21.58
N LEU A 32 -1.53 -10.62 -20.40
CA LEU A 32 -2.33 -11.74 -19.88
C LEU A 32 -3.83 -11.42 -19.81
N LEU A 33 -4.19 -10.17 -19.50
CA LEU A 33 -5.59 -9.71 -19.48
C LEU A 33 -6.25 -9.78 -20.85
N LEU A 34 -5.49 -9.50 -21.93
CA LEU A 34 -5.99 -9.60 -23.30
C LEU A 34 -6.32 -11.05 -23.67
N ILE A 35 -5.58 -12.00 -23.12
CA ILE A 35 -5.83 -13.43 -23.35
C ILE A 35 -7.11 -13.86 -22.67
N PHE A 36 -7.36 -13.44 -21.43
CA PHE A 36 -8.62 -13.74 -20.74
C PHE A 36 -9.82 -13.15 -21.49
N LEU A 37 -9.67 -11.91 -21.94
CA LEU A 37 -10.67 -11.24 -22.77
C LEU A 37 -10.91 -11.98 -24.10
N GLY A 38 -9.84 -12.40 -24.77
CA GLY A 38 -9.89 -13.16 -26.01
C GLY A 38 -10.51 -14.54 -25.85
N ILE A 39 -10.26 -15.24 -24.74
CA ILE A 39 -10.92 -16.52 -24.41
C ILE A 39 -12.42 -16.29 -24.24
N GLY A 40 -12.82 -15.24 -23.52
CA GLY A 40 -14.22 -14.84 -23.41
C GLY A 40 -14.86 -14.58 -24.78
N LEU A 41 -14.19 -13.82 -25.63
CA LEU A 41 -14.66 -13.48 -26.98
C LEU A 41 -14.81 -14.73 -27.88
N LEU A 42 -13.84 -15.64 -27.82
CA LEU A 42 -13.87 -16.90 -28.56
C LEU A 42 -14.92 -17.87 -28.01
N ALA A 43 -15.26 -17.77 -26.74
CA ALA A 43 -16.31 -18.58 -26.12
C ALA A 43 -17.71 -18.00 -26.36
N GLY A 44 -17.82 -16.69 -26.56
CA GLY A 44 -19.08 -15.95 -26.70
C GLY A 44 -19.87 -16.27 -27.96
N GLU A 45 -20.94 -15.51 -28.16
CA GLU A 45 -22.01 -15.81 -29.15
C GLU A 45 -21.47 -15.93 -30.59
N ASP A 46 -20.59 -15.01 -30.99
CA ASP A 46 -19.96 -15.00 -32.33
C ASP A 46 -18.63 -15.78 -32.37
N GLY A 47 -18.22 -16.37 -31.25
CA GLY A 47 -17.00 -17.15 -31.12
C GLY A 47 -17.18 -18.62 -31.49
N ILE A 48 -16.12 -19.41 -31.32
CA ILE A 48 -16.11 -20.87 -31.51
C ILE A 48 -17.03 -21.57 -30.49
N GLY A 49 -17.18 -20.98 -29.29
CA GLY A 49 -18.01 -21.54 -28.22
C GLY A 49 -19.51 -21.34 -28.40
N HIS A 50 -19.94 -20.34 -29.19
CA HIS A 50 -21.34 -19.99 -29.43
C HIS A 50 -22.18 -19.84 -28.15
N ILE A 51 -21.59 -19.39 -27.06
CA ILE A 51 -22.29 -19.18 -25.78
C ILE A 51 -23.00 -17.83 -25.85
N SER A 52 -24.34 -17.86 -25.92
CA SER A 52 -25.14 -16.63 -25.83
C SER A 52 -25.21 -16.19 -24.36
N PHE A 53 -24.48 -15.13 -24.03
CA PHE A 53 -24.48 -14.50 -22.71
C PHE A 53 -24.87 -13.04 -22.86
N ASN A 54 -26.13 -12.73 -22.57
CA ASN A 54 -26.69 -11.38 -22.71
C ASN A 54 -27.32 -10.93 -21.38
N ASP A 55 -26.53 -10.96 -20.30
CA ASP A 55 -26.95 -10.51 -18.97
C ASP A 55 -25.94 -9.51 -18.40
N ALA A 56 -26.11 -8.24 -18.79
CA ALA A 56 -25.33 -7.14 -18.27
C ALA A 56 -25.48 -6.95 -16.76
N GLY A 57 -26.62 -7.36 -16.17
CA GLY A 57 -26.90 -7.24 -14.74
C GLY A 57 -26.04 -8.19 -13.91
N SER A 58 -26.05 -9.48 -14.28
CA SER A 58 -25.15 -10.47 -13.67
C SER A 58 -23.69 -10.11 -13.91
N ALA A 59 -23.35 -9.62 -15.10
CA ALA A 59 -22.01 -9.18 -15.42
C ALA A 59 -21.53 -8.04 -14.52
N PHE A 60 -22.38 -7.02 -14.32
CA PHE A 60 -22.08 -5.90 -13.45
C PHE A 60 -22.01 -6.30 -11.98
N LEU A 61 -22.88 -7.20 -11.52
CA LEU A 61 -22.85 -7.71 -10.14
C LEU A 61 -21.54 -8.45 -9.84
N ILE A 62 -21.20 -9.45 -10.67
CA ILE A 62 -19.97 -10.24 -10.51
C ILE A 62 -18.74 -9.36 -10.67
N GLY A 63 -18.74 -8.46 -11.67
CA GLY A 63 -17.67 -7.50 -11.90
C GLY A 63 -17.49 -6.52 -10.74
N SER A 64 -18.58 -6.07 -10.11
CA SER A 64 -18.53 -5.21 -8.92
C SER A 64 -17.96 -5.91 -7.70
N MET A 65 -18.34 -7.18 -7.48
CA MET A 65 -17.76 -8.01 -6.42
C MET A 65 -16.26 -8.25 -6.67
N ALA A 66 -15.88 -8.61 -7.90
CA ALA A 66 -14.50 -8.80 -8.32
C ALA A 66 -13.69 -7.51 -8.11
N LEU A 67 -14.23 -6.36 -8.52
CA LEU A 67 -13.57 -5.07 -8.35
C LEU A 67 -13.42 -4.67 -6.88
N ALA A 68 -14.40 -4.94 -6.03
CA ALA A 68 -14.27 -4.72 -4.59
C ALA A 68 -13.10 -5.52 -4.00
N VAL A 69 -12.94 -6.78 -4.41
CA VAL A 69 -11.80 -7.63 -4.00
C VAL A 69 -10.47 -7.06 -4.49
N ILE A 70 -10.40 -6.66 -5.78
CA ILE A 70 -9.20 -6.08 -6.39
C ILE A 70 -8.79 -4.78 -5.69
N LEU A 71 -9.74 -3.89 -5.41
CA LEU A 71 -9.47 -2.62 -4.73
C LEU A 71 -9.09 -2.79 -3.26
N PHE A 72 -9.67 -3.78 -2.57
CA PHE A 72 -9.25 -4.12 -1.21
C PHE A 72 -7.78 -4.51 -1.17
N GLU A 73 -7.39 -5.44 -2.04
CA GLU A 73 -6.00 -5.92 -2.15
C GLU A 73 -5.06 -4.77 -2.53
N SER A 74 -5.45 -3.94 -3.49
CA SER A 74 -4.67 -2.76 -3.91
C SER A 74 -4.43 -1.80 -2.75
N GLY A 75 -5.45 -1.54 -1.94
CA GLY A 75 -5.30 -0.78 -0.70
C GLY A 75 -4.37 -1.48 0.30
N PHE A 76 -4.55 -2.79 0.49
CA PHE A 76 -3.77 -3.60 1.42
C PHE A 76 -2.27 -3.67 1.09
N ASP A 77 -1.90 -3.63 -0.20
CA ASP A 77 -0.50 -3.56 -0.65
C ASP A 77 0.11 -2.16 -0.65
N THR A 78 -0.72 -1.12 -0.61
CA THR A 78 -0.26 0.27 -0.61
C THR A 78 0.36 0.66 0.74
N LYS A 79 1.63 1.08 0.73
CA LYS A 79 2.32 1.61 1.92
C LYS A 79 1.95 3.06 2.18
N LEU A 80 1.54 3.39 3.41
CA LEU A 80 1.10 4.73 3.80
C LEU A 80 2.20 5.81 3.66
N ALA A 81 3.47 5.43 3.84
CA ALA A 81 4.60 6.34 3.63
C ALA A 81 4.72 6.76 2.15
N SER A 82 4.60 5.79 1.24
CA SER A 82 4.57 6.02 -0.20
C SER A 82 3.33 6.79 -0.62
N TYR A 83 2.17 6.48 -0.01
CA TYR A 83 0.92 7.20 -0.23
C TYR A 83 1.10 8.69 0.06
N LYS A 84 1.61 9.07 1.23
CA LYS A 84 1.79 10.48 1.60
C LYS A 84 2.72 11.25 0.65
N ALA A 85 3.75 10.60 0.11
CA ALA A 85 4.71 11.24 -0.79
C ALA A 85 4.15 11.50 -2.20
N ALA A 86 3.20 10.67 -2.66
CA ALA A 86 2.66 10.73 -4.02
C ALA A 86 1.16 11.03 -4.10
N ALA A 87 0.47 11.18 -2.96
CA ALA A 87 -0.97 11.41 -2.90
C ALA A 87 -1.40 12.68 -3.62
N TRP A 88 -0.68 13.79 -3.45
CA TRP A 88 -1.12 15.05 -4.04
C TRP A 88 -1.05 15.06 -5.58
N PRO A 89 0.05 14.63 -6.24
CA PRO A 89 0.06 14.40 -7.68
C PRO A 89 -1.01 13.40 -8.15
N ALA A 90 -1.12 12.25 -7.47
CA ALA A 90 -2.09 11.22 -7.84
C ALA A 90 -3.55 11.71 -7.72
N MET A 91 -3.86 12.55 -6.72
CA MET A 91 -5.20 13.07 -6.54
C MET A 91 -5.59 14.10 -7.59
N THR A 92 -4.65 14.91 -8.07
CA THR A 92 -4.91 15.79 -9.22
C THR A 92 -5.18 15.00 -10.50
N LEU A 93 -4.44 13.91 -10.73
CA LEU A 93 -4.66 12.99 -11.85
C LEU A 93 -6.03 12.29 -11.75
N ALA A 94 -6.39 11.81 -10.56
CA ALA A 94 -7.65 11.12 -10.32
C ALA A 94 -8.89 12.04 -10.39
N THR A 95 -8.72 13.36 -10.30
CA THR A 95 -9.85 14.32 -10.33
C THR A 95 -9.85 15.13 -11.62
N VAL A 96 -8.92 16.08 -11.73
CA VAL A 96 -8.78 16.94 -12.91
C VAL A 96 -8.39 16.11 -14.13
N GLY A 97 -7.48 15.15 -13.99
CA GLY A 97 -7.06 14.29 -15.10
C GLY A 97 -8.22 13.45 -15.65
N VAL A 98 -9.08 12.93 -14.77
CA VAL A 98 -10.32 12.23 -15.15
C VAL A 98 -11.26 13.16 -15.89
N ALA A 99 -11.58 14.33 -15.32
CA ALA A 99 -12.48 15.29 -15.95
C ALA A 99 -12.00 15.74 -17.34
N VAL A 100 -10.70 16.02 -17.48
CA VAL A 100 -10.08 16.38 -18.77
C VAL A 100 -10.14 15.20 -19.74
N THR A 101 -9.83 13.99 -19.29
CA THR A 101 -9.91 12.79 -20.15
C THR A 101 -11.34 12.56 -20.62
N THR A 102 -12.32 12.62 -19.72
CA THR A 102 -13.75 12.49 -20.02
C THR A 102 -14.20 13.53 -21.05
N GLY A 103 -13.82 14.79 -20.86
CA GLY A 103 -14.17 15.86 -21.79
C GLY A 103 -13.56 15.67 -23.18
N VAL A 104 -12.24 15.45 -23.26
CA VAL A 104 -11.54 15.32 -24.55
C VAL A 104 -11.98 14.06 -25.31
N VAL A 105 -12.08 12.92 -24.62
CA VAL A 105 -12.55 11.67 -25.25
C VAL A 105 -14.03 11.78 -25.62
N GLY A 106 -14.85 12.44 -24.80
CA GLY A 106 -16.25 12.68 -25.14
C GLY A 106 -16.43 13.59 -26.35
N ILE A 107 -15.62 14.63 -26.49
CA ILE A 107 -15.60 15.45 -27.72
C ILE A 107 -15.27 14.59 -28.94
N ALA A 108 -14.26 13.71 -28.83
CA ALA A 108 -13.90 12.81 -29.92
C ALA A 108 -15.03 11.83 -30.24
N ALA A 109 -15.68 11.24 -29.23
CA ALA A 109 -16.80 10.33 -29.42
C ALA A 109 -17.99 11.03 -30.09
N HIS A 110 -18.29 12.28 -29.74
CA HIS A 110 -19.36 13.05 -30.39
C HIS A 110 -19.12 13.22 -31.89
N TYR A 111 -17.92 13.64 -32.28
CA TYR A 111 -17.61 13.91 -33.70
C TYR A 111 -17.33 12.65 -34.52
N LEU A 112 -16.73 11.61 -33.93
CA LEU A 112 -16.36 10.39 -34.65
C LEU A 112 -17.52 9.38 -34.75
N MET A 113 -18.43 9.38 -33.76
CA MET A 113 -19.49 8.39 -33.66
C MET A 113 -20.91 8.98 -33.79
N GLY A 114 -21.05 10.31 -33.81
CA GLY A 114 -22.35 10.97 -33.91
C GLY A 114 -23.22 10.85 -32.65
N LEU A 115 -22.63 10.48 -31.50
CA LEU A 115 -23.34 10.34 -30.23
C LEU A 115 -23.81 11.69 -29.69
N ALA A 116 -24.93 11.72 -28.97
CA ALA A 116 -25.34 12.92 -28.24
C ALA A 116 -24.29 13.29 -27.15
N TRP A 117 -24.24 14.56 -26.73
CA TRP A 117 -23.23 15.03 -25.76
C TRP A 117 -23.18 14.20 -24.48
N GLY A 118 -24.32 13.81 -23.92
CA GLY A 118 -24.38 12.96 -22.71
C GLY A 118 -23.75 11.59 -22.93
N GLU A 119 -24.14 10.91 -24.01
CA GLU A 119 -23.62 9.59 -24.39
C GLU A 119 -22.13 9.62 -24.76
N ALA A 120 -21.71 10.69 -25.44
CA ALA A 120 -20.32 10.88 -25.79
C ALA A 120 -19.44 11.09 -24.54
N LEU A 121 -19.89 11.90 -23.58
CA LEU A 121 -19.23 12.04 -22.28
C LEU A 121 -19.22 10.73 -21.49
N LEU A 122 -20.23 9.86 -21.63
CA LEU A 122 -20.23 8.53 -21.03
C LEU A 122 -19.12 7.64 -21.60
N VAL A 123 -18.86 7.66 -22.91
CA VAL A 123 -17.69 6.97 -23.51
C VAL A 123 -16.40 7.49 -22.86
N GLY A 124 -16.27 8.81 -22.72
CA GLY A 124 -15.13 9.44 -22.08
C GLY A 124 -14.97 9.06 -20.60
N ALA A 125 -16.06 9.00 -19.85
CA ALA A 125 -16.08 8.65 -18.43
C ALA A 125 -15.71 7.18 -18.21
N ALA A 126 -16.34 6.26 -18.96
CA ALA A 126 -16.01 4.83 -18.90
C ALA A 126 -14.53 4.58 -19.25
N CYS A 127 -14.01 5.28 -20.25
CA CYS A 127 -12.62 5.14 -20.68
C CYS A 127 -11.62 5.97 -19.85
N SER A 128 -12.04 6.67 -18.78
CA SER A 128 -11.16 7.55 -18.00
C SER A 128 -10.38 6.83 -16.88
N SER A 129 -10.89 5.69 -16.41
CA SER A 129 -10.22 4.80 -15.44
C SER A 129 -8.95 4.16 -16.04
N THR A 130 -7.96 3.88 -15.19
CA THR A 130 -6.67 3.29 -15.57
C THR A 130 -6.32 2.13 -14.64
N ASP A 131 -5.70 1.08 -15.17
CA ASP A 131 -5.36 -0.14 -14.44
C ASP A 131 -3.85 -0.28 -14.20
N ALA A 132 -3.39 0.10 -13.01
CA ALA A 132 -1.99 -0.02 -12.64
C ALA A 132 -1.58 -1.45 -12.27
N ALA A 133 -2.51 -2.31 -11.85
CA ALA A 133 -2.19 -3.72 -11.56
C ALA A 133 -1.69 -4.42 -12.83
N ALA A 134 -2.37 -4.18 -13.96
CA ALA A 134 -1.94 -4.64 -15.29
C ALA A 134 -0.54 -4.11 -15.66
N VAL A 135 -0.30 -2.81 -15.46
CA VAL A 135 0.98 -2.16 -15.72
C VAL A 135 2.11 -2.81 -14.92
N PHE A 136 1.96 -2.93 -13.60
CA PHE A 136 3.01 -3.46 -12.73
C PHE A 136 3.26 -4.94 -12.96
N PHE A 137 2.22 -5.69 -13.32
CA PHE A 137 2.37 -7.06 -13.74
C PHE A 137 3.27 -7.15 -14.99
N LEU A 138 2.99 -6.38 -16.03
CA LEU A 138 3.79 -6.36 -17.27
C LEU A 138 5.24 -5.92 -17.03
N LEU A 139 5.43 -4.90 -16.19
CA LEU A 139 6.77 -4.45 -15.80
C LEU A 139 7.53 -5.51 -15.01
N ARG A 140 6.87 -6.22 -14.10
CA ARG A 140 7.47 -7.30 -13.30
C ARG A 140 7.88 -8.48 -14.18
N VAL A 141 7.01 -8.91 -15.10
CA VAL A 141 7.33 -9.96 -16.09
C VAL A 141 8.49 -9.53 -17.00
N GLY A 142 8.54 -8.25 -17.38
CA GLY A 142 9.65 -7.67 -18.15
C GLY A 142 10.94 -7.46 -17.35
N GLY A 143 10.96 -7.75 -16.04
CA GLY A 143 12.13 -7.53 -15.17
C GLY A 143 12.47 -6.05 -14.95
N ILE A 144 11.50 -5.15 -15.12
CA ILE A 144 11.70 -3.69 -15.06
C ILE A 144 11.26 -3.14 -13.71
N THR A 145 12.19 -2.50 -13.01
CA THR A 145 11.93 -1.77 -11.76
C THR A 145 11.95 -0.26 -12.01
N LEU A 146 10.82 0.40 -11.75
CA LEU A 146 10.66 1.85 -11.86
C LEU A 146 11.17 2.59 -10.62
N ARG A 147 11.41 3.89 -10.76
CA ARG A 147 11.65 4.80 -9.63
C ARG A 147 10.44 4.80 -8.68
N ASP A 148 10.71 4.75 -7.37
CA ASP A 148 9.67 4.70 -6.32
C ASP A 148 8.61 5.79 -6.47
N ARG A 149 9.02 7.02 -6.81
CA ARG A 149 8.10 8.16 -7.00
C ARG A 149 7.10 7.94 -8.14
N VAL A 150 7.55 7.43 -9.29
CA VAL A 150 6.70 7.17 -10.47
C VAL A 150 5.78 5.99 -10.18
N ARG A 151 6.35 4.92 -9.61
CA ARG A 151 5.61 3.73 -9.19
C ARG A 151 4.47 4.11 -8.25
N SER A 152 4.77 4.79 -7.14
CA SER A 152 3.75 5.16 -6.16
C SER A 152 2.72 6.14 -6.72
N THR A 153 3.10 7.03 -7.64
CA THR A 153 2.13 7.92 -8.30
C THR A 153 1.13 7.11 -9.14
N LEU A 154 1.61 6.14 -9.94
CA LEU A 154 0.75 5.28 -10.75
C LEU A 154 -0.14 4.34 -9.91
N GLU A 155 0.39 3.76 -8.83
CA GLU A 155 -0.37 2.92 -7.89
C GLU A 155 -1.55 3.70 -7.28
N ILE A 156 -1.26 4.89 -6.75
CA ILE A 156 -2.29 5.72 -6.09
C ILE A 156 -3.24 6.32 -7.12
N GLU A 157 -2.75 6.71 -8.29
CA GLU A 157 -3.58 7.24 -9.37
C GLU A 157 -4.64 6.21 -9.77
N SER A 158 -4.24 4.99 -10.12
CA SER A 158 -5.18 3.95 -10.54
C SER A 158 -6.20 3.63 -9.45
N GLY A 159 -5.75 3.41 -8.21
CA GLY A 159 -6.66 3.11 -7.10
C GLY A 159 -7.62 4.26 -6.74
N SER A 160 -7.24 5.52 -7.00
CA SER A 160 -8.07 6.69 -6.68
C SER A 160 -8.94 7.16 -7.84
N ASN A 161 -8.50 6.94 -9.09
CA ASN A 161 -9.22 7.26 -10.30
C ASN A 161 -10.48 6.41 -10.43
N ASP A 162 -10.40 5.11 -10.13
CA ASP A 162 -11.51 4.17 -10.31
C ASP A 162 -12.81 4.64 -9.61
N PRO A 163 -12.83 4.97 -8.30
CA PRO A 163 -14.02 5.53 -7.65
C PRO A 163 -14.54 6.83 -8.29
N VAL A 164 -13.65 7.70 -8.78
CA VAL A 164 -14.04 8.96 -9.43
C VAL A 164 -14.69 8.68 -10.77
N ALA A 165 -14.08 7.86 -11.62
CA ALA A 165 -14.61 7.47 -12.92
C ALA A 165 -15.97 6.77 -12.79
N ILE A 166 -16.12 5.90 -11.78
CA ILE A 166 -17.40 5.24 -11.47
C ILE A 166 -18.48 6.27 -11.15
N MET A 167 -18.18 7.22 -10.26
CA MET A 167 -19.16 8.23 -9.88
C MET A 167 -19.55 9.13 -11.05
N VAL A 168 -18.56 9.60 -11.82
CA VAL A 168 -18.81 10.42 -13.02
C VAL A 168 -19.69 9.66 -14.02
N THR A 169 -19.48 8.36 -14.19
CA THR A 169 -20.28 7.54 -15.10
C THR A 169 -21.71 7.39 -14.61
N ILE A 170 -21.93 7.03 -13.34
CA ILE A 170 -23.27 6.89 -12.75
C ILE A 170 -24.04 8.20 -12.86
N LEU A 171 -23.40 9.30 -12.49
CA LEU A 171 -23.96 10.64 -12.58
C LEU A 171 -24.37 11.01 -14.01
N LEU A 172 -23.52 10.73 -15.00
CA LEU A 172 -23.83 11.03 -16.40
C LEU A 172 -24.98 10.18 -16.93
N VAL A 173 -25.12 8.93 -16.47
CA VAL A 173 -26.27 8.08 -16.78
C VAL A 173 -27.54 8.66 -16.15
N GLU A 174 -27.49 9.04 -14.87
CA GLU A 174 -28.61 9.67 -14.18
C GLU A 174 -29.03 10.99 -14.84
N ALA A 175 -28.06 11.82 -15.23
CA ALA A 175 -28.31 13.05 -15.96
C ALA A 175 -28.93 12.80 -17.35
N ALA A 176 -28.58 11.68 -18.00
CA ALA A 176 -29.15 11.30 -19.30
C ALA A 176 -30.58 10.75 -19.17
N THR A 177 -30.92 10.08 -18.07
CA THR A 177 -32.25 9.47 -17.87
C THR A 177 -33.25 10.40 -17.19
N HIS A 178 -32.81 11.20 -16.20
CA HIS A 178 -33.67 12.06 -15.38
C HIS A 178 -33.47 13.56 -15.63
N GLY A 179 -32.49 13.93 -16.47
CA GLY A 179 -32.13 15.31 -16.77
C GLY A 179 -31.02 15.86 -15.87
N LEU A 180 -30.38 16.94 -16.31
CA LEU A 180 -29.26 17.56 -15.58
C LEU A 180 -29.71 18.14 -14.24
N ALA A 181 -29.26 17.53 -13.14
CA ALA A 181 -29.24 18.19 -11.84
C ALA A 181 -28.36 19.46 -11.91
N SER A 182 -28.61 20.42 -11.01
CA SER A 182 -27.75 21.61 -10.89
C SER A 182 -26.28 21.17 -10.67
N PRO A 183 -25.29 21.75 -11.38
CA PRO A 183 -23.88 21.39 -11.19
C PRO A 183 -23.40 21.43 -9.73
N ILE A 184 -24.05 22.26 -8.90
CA ILE A 184 -23.79 22.34 -7.46
C ILE A 184 -24.32 21.12 -6.69
N ALA A 185 -25.47 20.58 -7.09
CA ALA A 185 -26.04 19.37 -6.49
C ALA A 185 -25.14 18.17 -6.79
N ILE A 186 -24.68 18.07 -8.04
CA ILE A 186 -23.73 17.06 -8.50
C ILE A 186 -22.44 17.06 -7.67
N VAL A 187 -21.82 18.23 -7.49
CA VAL A 187 -20.61 18.36 -6.68
C VAL A 187 -20.91 18.04 -5.21
N GLY A 188 -22.08 18.42 -4.70
CA GLY A 188 -22.53 18.08 -3.35
C GLY A 188 -22.65 16.57 -3.11
N GLU A 189 -23.30 15.85 -4.03
CA GLU A 189 -23.44 14.39 -4.00
C GLU A 189 -22.08 13.70 -4.11
N LEU A 190 -21.19 14.18 -4.99
CA LEU A 190 -19.83 13.67 -5.11
C LEU A 190 -19.06 13.82 -3.79
N VAL A 191 -19.10 15.00 -3.17
CA VAL A 191 -18.42 15.25 -1.89
C VAL A 191 -19.01 14.38 -0.78
N LEU A 192 -20.33 14.23 -0.73
CA LEU A 192 -21.00 13.37 0.24
C LEU A 192 -20.59 11.91 0.06
N ALA A 193 -20.64 11.40 -1.18
CA ALA A 193 -20.32 10.01 -1.46
C ALA A 193 -18.85 9.66 -1.17
N PHE A 194 -17.92 10.59 -1.46
CA PHE A 194 -16.50 10.43 -1.15
C PHE A 194 -16.22 10.54 0.35
N SER A 195 -16.83 11.50 1.04
CA SER A 195 -16.64 11.66 2.48
C SER A 195 -17.20 10.47 3.25
N LEU A 196 -18.40 10.01 2.91
CA LEU A 196 -19.01 8.83 3.50
C LEU A 196 -18.20 7.56 3.16
N GLY A 197 -17.77 7.41 1.90
CA GLY A 197 -16.88 6.34 1.46
C GLY A 197 -15.60 6.26 2.30
N GLY A 198 -14.90 7.39 2.44
CA GLY A 198 -13.67 7.47 3.23
C GLY A 198 -13.90 7.18 4.72
N VAL A 199 -14.95 7.75 5.32
CA VAL A 199 -15.28 7.53 6.74
C VAL A 199 -15.64 6.06 7.00
N MET A 200 -16.53 5.50 6.20
CA MET A 200 -16.95 4.09 6.33
C MET A 200 -15.80 3.13 6.05
N GLY A 201 -14.94 3.44 5.09
CA GLY A 201 -13.75 2.65 4.80
C GLY A 201 -12.75 2.63 5.94
N LEU A 202 -12.42 3.79 6.51
CA LEU A 202 -11.51 3.87 7.67
C LEU A 202 -12.11 3.21 8.92
N ALA A 203 -13.40 3.43 9.18
CA ALA A 203 -14.11 2.80 10.29
C ALA A 203 -14.18 1.27 10.12
N GLY A 204 -14.49 0.81 8.91
CA GLY A 204 -14.55 -0.60 8.56
C GLY A 204 -13.19 -1.29 8.62
N GLY A 205 -12.13 -0.66 8.12
CA GLY A 205 -10.76 -1.15 8.25
C GLY A 205 -10.30 -1.23 9.71
N TRP A 206 -10.64 -0.22 10.53
CA TRP A 206 -10.37 -0.27 11.97
C TRP A 206 -11.11 -1.41 12.67
N LEU A 207 -12.39 -1.61 12.33
CA LEU A 207 -13.20 -2.70 12.87
C LEU A 207 -12.62 -4.06 12.48
N LEU A 208 -12.26 -4.24 11.20
CA LEU A 208 -11.65 -5.45 10.66
C LEU A 208 -10.37 -5.83 11.41
N VAL A 209 -9.42 -4.88 11.51
CA VAL A 209 -8.15 -5.10 12.21
C VAL A 209 -8.37 -5.44 13.67
N THR A 210 -9.29 -4.73 14.32
CA THR A 210 -9.63 -4.97 15.74
C THR A 210 -10.25 -6.34 15.94
N PHE A 211 -11.12 -6.77 15.04
CA PHE A 211 -11.79 -8.05 15.08
C PHE A 211 -10.80 -9.20 14.92
N ILE A 212 -9.94 -9.16 13.89
CA ILE A 212 -8.91 -10.19 13.65
C ILE A 212 -7.93 -10.28 14.82
N ASN A 213 -7.42 -9.14 15.29
CA ASN A 213 -6.41 -9.14 16.35
C ASN A 213 -6.95 -9.55 17.72
N LYS A 214 -8.26 -9.36 17.99
CA LYS A 214 -8.88 -9.72 19.28
C LYS A 214 -9.46 -11.14 19.30
N ALA A 215 -10.10 -11.57 18.21
CA ALA A 215 -10.85 -12.82 18.20
C ALA A 215 -9.96 -14.07 18.17
N ASN A 216 -8.68 -13.93 17.78
CA ASN A 216 -7.69 -15.00 17.76
C ASN A 216 -8.18 -16.27 17.02
N PHE A 217 -8.74 -16.07 15.82
CA PHE A 217 -9.23 -17.16 14.98
C PHE A 217 -8.11 -18.09 14.53
N GLU A 218 -8.49 -19.30 14.12
CA GLU A 218 -7.61 -20.18 13.37
C GLU A 218 -7.07 -19.47 12.12
N ALA A 219 -5.80 -19.73 11.78
CA ALA A 219 -5.08 -19.03 10.71
C ALA A 219 -5.85 -19.05 9.37
N GLY A 220 -6.52 -20.16 9.05
CA GLY A 220 -7.31 -20.32 7.83
C GLY A 220 -8.59 -19.49 7.76
N LEU A 221 -9.12 -18.99 8.89
CA LEU A 221 -10.36 -18.21 8.91
C LEU A 221 -10.10 -16.71 8.70
N ASN A 222 -8.92 -16.20 9.06
CA ASN A 222 -8.57 -14.78 8.91
C ASN A 222 -8.74 -14.26 7.46
N PRO A 223 -8.30 -15.00 6.42
CA PRO A 223 -8.50 -14.56 5.03
C PRO A 223 -9.99 -14.48 4.64
N VAL A 224 -10.80 -15.45 5.08
CA VAL A 224 -12.26 -15.45 4.86
C VAL A 224 -12.93 -14.27 5.54
N VAL A 225 -12.51 -13.94 6.77
CA VAL A 225 -13.00 -12.77 7.52
C VAL A 225 -12.69 -11.50 6.76
N THR A 226 -11.45 -11.32 6.29
CA THR A 226 -11.09 -10.12 5.52
C THR A 226 -11.87 -9.96 4.23
N LEU A 227 -12.08 -11.04 3.46
CA LEU A 227 -12.88 -11.00 2.24
C LEU A 227 -14.33 -10.60 2.55
N THR A 228 -14.94 -11.26 3.54
CA THR A 228 -16.33 -10.98 3.94
C THR A 228 -16.50 -9.55 4.43
N PHE A 229 -15.55 -9.03 5.23
CA PHE A 229 -15.56 -7.64 5.67
C PHE A 229 -15.38 -6.65 4.52
N ALA A 230 -14.52 -6.94 3.55
CA ALA A 230 -14.36 -6.09 2.37
C ALA A 230 -15.68 -5.97 1.61
N LEU A 231 -16.35 -7.09 1.31
CA LEU A 231 -17.65 -7.10 0.63
C LEU A 231 -18.76 -6.46 1.48
N PHE A 232 -18.73 -6.65 2.79
CA PHE A 232 -19.69 -6.02 3.70
C PHE A 232 -19.53 -4.49 3.74
N ILE A 233 -18.30 -4.00 3.87
CA ILE A 233 -17.99 -2.55 3.84
C ILE A 233 -18.42 -1.95 2.51
N PHE A 234 -18.15 -2.64 1.39
CA PHE A 234 -18.63 -2.24 0.07
C PHE A 234 -20.15 -2.04 0.04
N ALA A 235 -20.89 -3.10 0.39
CA ALA A 235 -22.34 -3.13 0.27
C ALA A 235 -23.02 -2.13 1.20
N VAL A 236 -22.64 -2.10 2.48
CA VAL A 236 -23.21 -1.17 3.46
C VAL A 236 -22.96 0.27 3.06
N THR A 237 -21.75 0.58 2.58
CA THR A 237 -21.43 1.95 2.18
C THR A 237 -22.24 2.39 0.96
N ASN A 238 -22.42 1.52 -0.03
CA ASN A 238 -23.28 1.80 -1.19
C ASN A 238 -24.74 2.02 -0.77
N VAL A 239 -25.28 1.20 0.15
CA VAL A 239 -26.66 1.37 0.66
C VAL A 239 -26.84 2.71 1.39
N MET A 240 -25.79 3.22 2.05
CA MET A 240 -25.82 4.52 2.72
C MET A 240 -25.60 5.71 1.76
N GLY A 241 -25.45 5.47 0.45
CA GLY A 241 -25.20 6.52 -0.56
C GLY A 241 -23.73 6.94 -0.67
N GLY A 242 -22.81 6.17 -0.10
CA GLY A 242 -21.37 6.39 -0.20
C GLY A 242 -20.73 5.57 -1.32
N SER A 243 -19.52 5.92 -1.74
CA SER A 243 -18.77 5.08 -2.69
C SER A 243 -18.20 3.85 -1.99
N GLY A 244 -18.83 2.69 -2.19
CA GLY A 244 -18.37 1.40 -1.66
C GLY A 244 -16.98 1.01 -2.19
N TYR A 245 -16.65 1.36 -3.44
CA TYR A 245 -15.32 1.13 -4.01
C TYR A 245 -14.23 1.91 -3.25
N LEU A 246 -14.47 3.19 -2.96
CA LEU A 246 -13.56 4.00 -2.14
C LEU A 246 -13.46 3.47 -0.71
N ALA A 247 -14.58 3.04 -0.13
CA ALA A 247 -14.61 2.51 1.24
C ALA A 247 -13.76 1.25 1.37
N VAL A 248 -13.86 0.32 0.42
CA VAL A 248 -13.07 -0.91 0.45
C VAL A 248 -11.58 -0.65 0.20
N TYR A 249 -11.24 0.26 -0.73
CA TYR A 249 -9.85 0.68 -0.92
C TYR A 249 -9.26 1.29 0.37
N ALA A 250 -10.00 2.20 1.01
CA ALA A 250 -9.58 2.84 2.27
C ALA A 250 -9.49 1.84 3.43
N ALA A 251 -10.38 0.85 3.50
CA ALA A 251 -10.33 -0.23 4.48
C ALA A 251 -9.10 -1.10 4.28
N GLY A 252 -8.79 -1.47 3.03
CA GLY A 252 -7.56 -2.18 2.66
C GLY A 252 -6.31 -1.39 3.03
N LEU A 253 -6.26 -0.10 2.67
CA LEU A 253 -5.16 0.81 3.02
C LEU A 253 -4.93 0.89 4.53
N TYR A 254 -6.00 0.99 5.31
CA TYR A 254 -5.89 0.98 6.76
C TYR A 254 -5.35 -0.37 7.28
N ALA A 255 -5.94 -1.48 6.84
CA ALA A 255 -5.58 -2.82 7.30
C ALA A 255 -4.13 -3.21 6.93
N GLY A 256 -3.65 -2.80 5.74
CA GLY A 256 -2.30 -3.10 5.26
C GLY A 256 -1.18 -2.35 5.98
N ASN A 257 -1.53 -1.29 6.72
CA ASN A 257 -0.58 -0.40 7.40
C ASN A 257 -0.65 -0.49 8.93
N VAL A 258 -1.46 -1.38 9.48
CA VAL A 258 -1.52 -1.68 10.92
C VAL A 258 -1.02 -3.12 11.13
N LYS A 259 -0.38 -3.37 12.28
CA LYS A 259 0.04 -4.74 12.64
C LYS A 259 -1.19 -5.65 12.69
N LEU A 260 -1.25 -6.58 11.75
CA LEU A 260 -2.31 -7.57 11.60
C LEU A 260 -1.68 -8.95 11.76
N ARG A 261 -2.31 -9.84 12.55
CA ARG A 261 -1.86 -11.23 12.68
C ARG A 261 -1.96 -11.96 11.34
N GLY A 262 -0.92 -12.70 10.97
CA GLY A 262 -0.87 -13.46 9.72
C GLY A 262 -0.81 -12.60 8.45
N ALA A 263 -0.38 -11.34 8.53
CA ALA A 263 -0.45 -10.39 7.40
C ALA A 263 0.14 -10.95 6.08
N LEU A 264 1.23 -11.71 6.13
CA LEU A 264 1.83 -12.33 4.95
C LEU A 264 0.91 -13.36 4.28
N GLU A 265 0.25 -14.23 5.05
CA GLU A 265 -0.70 -15.22 4.53
C GLU A 265 -1.91 -14.53 3.91
N LEU A 266 -2.42 -13.49 4.58
CA LEU A 266 -3.52 -12.69 4.04
C LEU A 266 -3.13 -12.00 2.73
N ARG A 267 -1.92 -11.42 2.63
CA ARG A 267 -1.43 -10.83 1.37
C ARG A 267 -1.41 -11.86 0.24
N ARG A 268 -0.89 -13.06 0.49
CA ARG A 268 -0.84 -14.13 -0.52
C ARG A 268 -2.24 -14.60 -0.93
N PHE A 269 -3.15 -14.74 0.02
CA PHE A 269 -4.53 -15.13 -0.27
C PHE A 269 -5.27 -14.08 -1.10
N HIS A 270 -5.21 -12.81 -0.70
CA HIS A 270 -5.85 -11.71 -1.45
C HIS A 270 -5.24 -11.52 -2.83
N ALA A 271 -3.93 -11.69 -2.99
CA ALA A 271 -3.30 -11.69 -4.31
C ALA A 271 -3.88 -12.81 -5.20
N GLY A 272 -4.07 -14.01 -4.67
CA GLY A 272 -4.72 -15.12 -5.39
C GLY A 272 -6.19 -14.82 -5.75
N LEU A 273 -6.95 -14.22 -4.83
CA LEU A 273 -8.32 -13.80 -5.09
C LEU A 273 -8.42 -12.70 -6.14
N THR A 274 -7.46 -11.77 -6.15
CA THR A 274 -7.35 -10.70 -7.16
C THR A 274 -7.14 -11.30 -8.55
N TRP A 275 -6.25 -12.30 -8.66
CA TRP A 275 -6.07 -13.07 -9.90
C TRP A 275 -7.36 -13.75 -10.37
N LEU A 276 -8.04 -14.46 -9.47
CA LEU A 276 -9.30 -15.12 -9.80
C LEU A 276 -10.36 -14.09 -10.24
N SER A 277 -10.47 -12.98 -9.51
CA SER A 277 -11.41 -11.90 -9.80
C SER A 277 -11.16 -11.26 -11.16
N GLN A 278 -9.90 -11.03 -11.52
CA GLN A 278 -9.51 -10.52 -12.84
C GLN A 278 -9.84 -11.53 -13.95
N ILE A 279 -9.50 -12.81 -13.80
CA ILE A 279 -9.81 -13.84 -14.81
C ILE A 279 -11.33 -13.91 -15.04
N VAL A 280 -12.11 -14.08 -13.97
CA VAL A 280 -13.57 -14.19 -14.04
C VAL A 280 -14.16 -12.97 -14.73
N MET A 281 -13.75 -11.77 -14.31
CA MET A 281 -14.26 -10.51 -14.85
C MET A 281 -13.91 -10.33 -16.34
N PHE A 282 -12.64 -10.51 -16.75
CA PHE A 282 -12.26 -10.32 -18.15
C PHE A 282 -12.85 -11.39 -19.08
N VAL A 283 -12.91 -12.66 -18.65
CA VAL A 283 -13.55 -13.72 -19.44
C VAL A 283 -15.04 -13.42 -19.63
N MET A 284 -15.74 -13.05 -18.56
CA MET A 284 -17.17 -12.76 -18.62
C MET A 284 -17.48 -11.49 -19.42
N LEU A 285 -16.66 -10.44 -19.32
CA LEU A 285 -16.80 -9.25 -20.17
C LEU A 285 -16.49 -9.55 -21.65
N GLY A 286 -15.56 -10.46 -21.93
CA GLY A 286 -15.32 -10.96 -23.28
C GLY A 286 -16.48 -11.79 -23.82
N LEU A 287 -17.14 -12.57 -22.95
CA LEU A 287 -18.31 -13.38 -23.29
C LEU A 287 -19.53 -12.52 -23.66
N LEU A 288 -19.67 -11.36 -23.00
CA LEU A 288 -20.74 -10.39 -23.23
C LEU A 288 -20.53 -9.56 -24.50
N ALA A 289 -19.30 -9.49 -25.00
CA ALA A 289 -18.96 -8.72 -26.19
C ALA A 289 -19.39 -9.43 -27.48
N THR A 290 -19.87 -8.65 -28.45
CA THR A 290 -20.48 -9.16 -29.68
C THR A 290 -19.70 -8.72 -30.92
N PRO A 291 -18.67 -9.49 -31.36
CA PRO A 291 -17.80 -9.17 -32.49
C PRO A 291 -18.49 -8.71 -33.78
N ARG A 292 -19.66 -9.27 -34.12
CA ARG A 292 -20.36 -8.91 -35.37
C ARG A 292 -20.73 -7.42 -35.41
N GLU A 293 -21.00 -6.83 -34.25
CA GLU A 293 -21.36 -5.41 -34.12
C GLU A 293 -20.15 -4.50 -34.30
N PHE A 294 -18.92 -5.05 -34.28
CA PHE A 294 -17.70 -4.25 -34.33
C PHE A 294 -17.37 -3.77 -35.75
N ALA A 295 -17.77 -4.51 -36.78
CA ALA A 295 -17.34 -4.27 -38.16
C ALA A 295 -17.71 -2.86 -38.67
N GLY A 296 -18.85 -2.31 -38.24
CA GLY A 296 -19.31 -0.98 -38.64
C GLY A 296 -18.72 0.18 -37.83
N MET A 297 -18.18 -0.07 -36.64
CA MET A 297 -17.76 0.99 -35.70
C MET A 297 -16.27 0.90 -35.29
N ILE A 298 -15.53 -0.11 -35.79
CA ILE A 298 -14.12 -0.30 -35.45
C ILE A 298 -13.27 0.91 -35.81
N LEU A 299 -13.51 1.56 -36.97
CA LEU A 299 -12.72 2.70 -37.42
C LEU A 299 -12.98 3.95 -36.55
N PRO A 300 -14.23 4.35 -36.27
CA PRO A 300 -14.51 5.36 -35.24
C PRO A 300 -13.91 5.04 -33.87
N ALA A 301 -14.05 3.80 -33.39
CA ALA A 301 -13.55 3.39 -32.08
C ALA A 301 -12.02 3.43 -32.00
N LEU A 302 -11.31 3.06 -33.08
CA LEU A 302 -9.87 3.22 -33.20
C LEU A 302 -9.47 4.70 -33.17
N GLY A 303 -10.27 5.58 -33.78
CA GLY A 303 -10.08 7.03 -33.70
C GLY A 303 -10.22 7.54 -32.26
N VAL A 304 -11.24 7.09 -31.53
CA VAL A 304 -11.43 7.41 -30.11
C VAL A 304 -10.26 6.90 -29.27
N ALA A 305 -9.81 5.66 -29.48
CA ALA A 305 -8.66 5.07 -28.80
C ALA A 305 -7.37 5.86 -29.08
N PHE A 306 -7.16 6.28 -30.33
CA PHE A 306 -6.02 7.11 -30.72
C PHE A 306 -6.04 8.46 -30.00
N VAL A 307 -7.18 9.16 -30.00
CA VAL A 307 -7.33 10.43 -29.28
C VAL A 307 -7.08 10.23 -27.79
N LEU A 308 -7.60 9.16 -27.20
CA LEU A 308 -7.38 8.87 -25.78
C LEU A 308 -5.89 8.66 -25.46
N ILE A 309 -5.18 7.85 -26.24
CA ILE A 309 -3.80 7.46 -25.97
C ILE A 309 -2.82 8.60 -26.29
N VAL A 310 -3.01 9.29 -27.42
CA VAL A 310 -2.04 10.24 -27.96
C VAL A 310 -2.33 11.69 -27.55
N VAL A 311 -3.60 12.03 -27.27
CA VAL A 311 -4.02 13.42 -26.99
C VAL A 311 -4.53 13.56 -25.56
N ALA A 312 -5.62 12.89 -25.21
CA ALA A 312 -6.34 13.11 -23.96
C ALA A 312 -5.46 12.78 -22.74
N ARG A 313 -4.83 11.60 -22.74
CA ARG A 313 -4.01 11.15 -21.62
C ARG A 313 -2.75 12.01 -21.45
N PRO A 314 -1.93 12.29 -22.50
CA PRO A 314 -0.83 13.24 -22.37
C PRO A 314 -1.26 14.63 -21.90
N ALA A 315 -2.32 15.21 -22.49
CA ALA A 315 -2.80 16.52 -22.09
C ALA A 315 -3.20 16.55 -20.60
N ALA A 316 -3.98 15.56 -20.15
CA ALA A 316 -4.40 15.44 -18.76
C ALA A 316 -3.21 15.31 -17.80
N VAL A 317 -2.26 14.42 -18.11
CA VAL A 317 -1.09 14.17 -17.24
C VAL A 317 -0.16 15.38 -17.18
N TRP A 318 0.13 16.01 -18.31
CA TRP A 318 0.98 17.20 -18.34
C TRP A 318 0.37 18.38 -17.59
N MET A 319 -0.95 18.59 -17.73
CA MET A 319 -1.68 19.61 -16.98
C MET A 319 -1.63 19.35 -15.47
N CYS A 320 -1.87 18.10 -15.04
CA CYS A 320 -1.91 17.75 -13.62
C CYS A 320 -0.53 17.73 -12.97
N LEU A 321 0.52 17.31 -13.68
CA LEU A 321 1.86 17.14 -13.11
C LEU A 321 2.75 18.38 -13.19
N LEU A 322 2.34 19.42 -13.93
CA LEU A 322 3.04 20.70 -14.06
C LEU A 322 3.51 21.30 -12.71
N PRO A 323 2.66 21.40 -11.65
CA PRO A 323 3.07 22.00 -10.39
C PRO A 323 4.01 21.12 -9.54
N PHE A 324 4.16 19.82 -9.85
CA PHE A 324 4.83 18.85 -8.98
C PHE A 324 6.28 18.56 -9.34
N ARG A 325 6.88 19.32 -10.27
CA ARG A 325 8.30 19.20 -10.65
C ARG A 325 8.70 17.76 -11.00
N PHE A 326 7.88 17.06 -11.79
CA PHE A 326 8.28 15.82 -12.44
C PHE A 326 9.22 16.15 -13.61
N SER A 327 10.20 15.28 -13.87
CA SER A 327 11.03 15.43 -15.07
C SER A 327 10.20 15.09 -16.31
N VAL A 328 10.57 15.68 -17.46
CA VAL A 328 9.90 15.41 -18.75
C VAL A 328 9.80 13.92 -19.05
N ARG A 329 10.84 13.15 -18.72
CA ARG A 329 10.87 11.69 -18.89
C ARG A 329 9.85 10.99 -18.01
N GLU A 330 9.75 11.37 -16.73
CA GLU A 330 8.76 10.81 -15.81
C GLU A 330 7.33 11.16 -16.23
N THR A 331 7.06 12.43 -16.56
CA THR A 331 5.73 12.88 -17.00
C THR A 331 5.31 12.18 -18.29
N SER A 332 6.22 12.04 -19.26
CA SER A 332 5.95 11.36 -20.53
C SER A 332 5.66 9.87 -20.33
N PHE A 333 6.36 9.22 -19.39
CA PHE A 333 6.09 7.83 -19.05
C PHE A 333 4.74 7.66 -18.35
N ILE A 334 4.40 8.52 -17.38
CA ILE A 334 3.10 8.49 -16.70
C ILE A 334 1.95 8.75 -17.69
N ALA A 335 2.17 9.64 -18.67
CA ALA A 335 1.26 9.87 -19.78
C ALA A 335 1.09 8.62 -20.66
N TRP A 336 2.18 7.91 -20.96
CA TRP A 336 2.12 6.72 -21.81
C TRP A 336 1.45 5.51 -21.13
N VAL A 337 1.67 5.34 -19.82
CA VAL A 337 1.35 4.14 -19.05
C VAL A 337 -0.12 4.05 -18.62
N GLY A 338 -1.00 4.91 -19.15
CA GLY A 338 -2.44 4.91 -18.88
C GLY A 338 -3.20 3.74 -19.53
N LEU A 339 -2.85 2.50 -19.15
CA LEU A 339 -3.55 1.28 -19.57
C LEU A 339 -5.00 1.32 -19.09
N ARG A 340 -5.93 1.00 -20.00
CA ARG A 340 -7.33 0.79 -19.68
C ARG A 340 -7.54 -0.68 -19.34
N GLY A 341 -8.36 -0.93 -18.33
CA GLY A 341 -8.53 -2.27 -17.78
C GLY A 341 -9.97 -2.58 -17.45
N ALA A 342 -10.16 -3.45 -16.47
CA ALA A 342 -11.45 -4.06 -16.20
C ALA A 342 -12.52 -3.06 -15.73
N VAL A 343 -12.10 -2.05 -14.96
CA VAL A 343 -13.02 -1.00 -14.47
C VAL A 343 -13.63 -0.23 -15.62
N SER A 344 -12.87 0.09 -16.66
CA SER A 344 -13.40 0.77 -17.84
C SER A 344 -14.50 -0.04 -18.53
N LEU A 345 -14.32 -1.36 -18.64
CA LEU A 345 -15.32 -2.26 -19.21
C LEU A 345 -16.56 -2.38 -18.31
N LEU A 346 -16.37 -2.49 -17.00
CA LEU A 346 -17.47 -2.54 -16.02
C LEU A 346 -18.31 -1.26 -16.08
N LEU A 347 -17.65 -0.10 -16.22
CA LEU A 347 -18.32 1.20 -16.34
C LEU A 347 -19.10 1.36 -17.63
N ALA A 348 -18.62 0.75 -18.70
CA ALA A 348 -19.31 0.79 -19.98
C ALA A 348 -20.62 -0.05 -19.96
N LEU A 349 -20.86 -0.88 -18.93
CA LEU A 349 -22.14 -1.55 -18.71
C LEU A 349 -23.19 -0.66 -18.05
N VAL A 350 -22.80 0.40 -17.34
CA VAL A 350 -23.75 1.27 -16.63
C VAL A 350 -24.76 1.91 -17.59
N PRO A 351 -24.37 2.42 -18.78
CA PRO A 351 -25.34 2.90 -19.78
C PRO A 351 -26.29 1.83 -20.30
N VAL A 352 -25.82 0.58 -20.45
CA VAL A 352 -26.65 -0.56 -20.86
C VAL A 352 -27.71 -0.86 -19.79
N LEU A 353 -27.30 -0.89 -18.52
CA LEU A 353 -28.20 -1.09 -17.38
C LEU A 353 -29.17 0.07 -17.18
N GLY A 354 -28.75 1.29 -17.49
CA GLY A 354 -29.59 2.49 -17.49
C GLY A 354 -30.63 2.51 -18.62
N GLY A 355 -30.59 1.55 -19.55
CA GLY A 355 -31.53 1.47 -20.67
C GLY A 355 -31.35 2.56 -21.72
N LEU A 356 -30.15 3.11 -21.85
CA LEU A 356 -29.85 4.11 -22.88
C LEU A 356 -29.90 3.48 -24.27
N GLU A 357 -30.43 4.22 -25.26
CA GLU A 357 -30.61 3.76 -26.64
C GLU A 357 -29.28 3.32 -27.27
N ASN A 358 -28.21 4.10 -27.09
CA ASN A 358 -26.86 3.77 -27.56
C ASN A 358 -26.00 3.06 -26.50
N GLY A 359 -26.60 2.47 -25.46
CA GLY A 359 -25.85 1.81 -24.37
C GLY A 359 -24.89 0.73 -24.86
N GLN A 360 -25.34 -0.12 -25.78
CA GLN A 360 -24.51 -1.19 -26.37
C GLN A 360 -23.37 -0.62 -27.23
N LEU A 361 -23.62 0.47 -27.95
CA LEU A 361 -22.60 1.16 -28.75
C LEU A 361 -21.50 1.74 -27.85
N ILE A 362 -21.86 2.32 -26.70
CA ILE A 362 -20.91 2.82 -25.69
C ILE A 362 -20.08 1.65 -25.13
N PHE A 363 -20.72 0.56 -24.75
CA PHE A 363 -20.05 -0.66 -24.27
C PHE A 363 -19.03 -1.18 -25.30
N ASN A 364 -19.48 -1.42 -26.52
CA ASN A 364 -18.63 -1.96 -27.58
C ASN A 364 -17.47 -1.02 -27.93
N THR A 365 -17.70 0.31 -27.89
CA THR A 365 -16.64 1.31 -28.10
C THR A 365 -15.58 1.23 -27.00
N ALA A 366 -16.00 1.25 -25.74
CA ALA A 366 -15.09 1.14 -24.61
C ALA A 366 -14.32 -0.19 -24.64
N PHE A 367 -14.98 -1.28 -25.06
CA PHE A 367 -14.35 -2.57 -25.28
C PHE A 367 -13.20 -2.50 -26.27
N ILE A 368 -13.43 -1.92 -27.46
CA ILE A 368 -12.37 -1.75 -28.48
C ILE A 368 -11.25 -0.87 -27.94
N VAL A 369 -11.57 0.23 -27.26
CA VAL A 369 -10.57 1.13 -26.65
C VAL A 369 -9.69 0.38 -25.65
N VAL A 370 -10.27 -0.48 -24.81
CA VAL A 370 -9.52 -1.32 -23.85
C VAL A 370 -8.64 -2.33 -24.56
N VAL A 371 -9.16 -3.02 -25.59
CA VAL A 371 -8.37 -3.97 -26.41
C VAL A 371 -7.17 -3.26 -27.06
N VAL A 372 -7.40 -2.09 -27.66
CA VAL A 372 -6.34 -1.29 -28.30
C VAL A 372 -5.33 -0.81 -27.27
N SER A 373 -5.77 -0.35 -26.09
CA SER A 373 -4.90 0.07 -24.99
C SER A 373 -4.01 -1.09 -24.52
N LEU A 374 -4.58 -2.27 -24.26
CA LEU A 374 -3.81 -3.45 -23.87
C LEU A 374 -2.83 -3.89 -24.97
N LEU A 375 -3.25 -3.89 -26.24
CA LEU A 375 -2.38 -4.25 -27.37
C LEU A 375 -1.22 -3.27 -27.56
N VAL A 376 -1.52 -1.97 -27.65
CA VAL A 376 -0.53 -0.94 -27.99
C VAL A 376 0.29 -0.54 -26.77
N GLN A 377 -0.35 -0.08 -25.70
CA GLN A 377 0.38 0.36 -24.51
C GLN A 377 0.95 -0.85 -23.77
N GLY A 378 0.19 -1.95 -23.62
CA GLY A 378 0.65 -3.11 -22.86
C GLY A 378 1.92 -3.75 -23.44
N SER A 379 2.02 -3.88 -24.76
CA SER A 379 3.22 -4.40 -25.42
C SER A 379 4.39 -3.40 -25.43
N THR A 380 4.13 -2.09 -25.39
CA THR A 380 5.16 -1.05 -25.51
C THR A 380 5.68 -0.50 -24.18
N ILE A 381 5.01 -0.74 -23.05
CA ILE A 381 5.39 -0.24 -21.72
C ILE A 381 6.85 -0.54 -21.38
N GLY A 382 7.31 -1.78 -21.60
CA GLY A 382 8.68 -2.15 -21.28
C GLY A 382 9.73 -1.49 -22.18
N THR A 383 9.39 -1.25 -23.44
CA THR A 383 10.25 -0.52 -24.39
C THR A 383 10.30 0.97 -24.05
N MET A 384 9.16 1.57 -23.69
CA MET A 384 9.08 2.96 -23.28
C MET A 384 9.84 3.23 -21.98
N ALA A 385 9.75 2.33 -21.00
CA ALA A 385 10.51 2.43 -19.75
C ALA A 385 12.03 2.44 -19.99
N ARG A 386 12.51 1.61 -20.94
CA ARG A 386 13.91 1.58 -21.38
C ARG A 386 14.31 2.86 -22.12
N ALA A 387 13.50 3.27 -23.10
CA ALA A 387 13.78 4.45 -23.92
C ALA A 387 13.85 5.75 -23.11
N LEU A 388 13.04 5.86 -22.05
CA LEU A 388 13.02 7.03 -21.17
C LEU A 388 14.02 6.96 -20.01
N GLU A 389 14.90 5.95 -19.97
CA GLU A 389 15.93 5.77 -18.92
C GLU A 389 15.35 5.78 -17.48
N LEU A 390 14.12 5.27 -17.30
CA LEU A 390 13.45 5.23 -15.99
C LEU A 390 13.70 3.95 -15.21
N ILE A 391 14.44 3.02 -15.81
CA ILE A 391 14.78 1.73 -15.20
C ILE A 391 15.88 1.95 -14.18
N VAL A 392 15.53 1.67 -12.92
CA VAL A 392 16.51 1.60 -11.85
C VAL A 392 17.01 0.15 -11.81
N PRO A 393 18.32 -0.11 -11.73
CA PRO A 393 18.81 -1.46 -11.47
C PRO A 393 18.10 -2.03 -10.23
N PRO A 394 17.57 -3.26 -10.28
CA PRO A 394 16.89 -3.83 -9.12
C PRO A 394 17.83 -3.74 -7.92
N ARG A 395 17.37 -3.11 -6.83
CA ARG A 395 18.11 -3.11 -5.57
C ARG A 395 18.30 -4.58 -5.20
N ARG A 396 19.54 -5.07 -5.28
CA ARG A 396 19.90 -6.43 -4.81
C ARG A 396 19.78 -6.43 -3.29
N GLY A 397 18.54 -6.49 -2.79
CA GLY A 397 18.17 -6.76 -1.41
C GLY A 397 18.04 -8.27 -1.18
N PRO A 398 17.45 -8.72 -0.05
CA PRO A 398 17.34 -10.13 0.28
C PRO A 398 16.54 -10.83 -0.81
N VAL A 399 17.03 -12.01 -1.19
CA VAL A 399 16.46 -12.83 -2.25
C VAL A 399 15.17 -13.49 -1.77
N GLU A 400 15.04 -13.71 -0.46
CA GLU A 400 13.85 -14.29 0.15
C GLU A 400 13.68 -13.74 1.58
N ARG A 401 12.44 -13.38 1.95
CA ARG A 401 12.09 -12.96 3.30
C ARG A 401 11.00 -13.87 3.82
N VAL A 402 11.21 -14.43 5.01
CA VAL A 402 10.21 -15.19 5.74
C VAL A 402 10.00 -14.50 7.08
N GLU A 403 8.87 -13.81 7.20
CA GLU A 403 8.44 -13.25 8.47
C GLU A 403 8.04 -14.40 9.39
N LEU A 404 8.63 -14.44 10.59
CA LEU A 404 8.37 -15.49 11.57
C LEU A 404 7.64 -14.87 12.75
N GLU A 405 6.39 -15.25 12.96
CA GLU A 405 5.68 -14.91 14.19
C GLU A 405 6.18 -15.82 15.32
N LEU A 406 7.18 -15.33 16.06
CA LEU A 406 7.69 -16.04 17.23
C LEU A 406 6.78 -15.81 18.45
N PRO A 407 6.55 -16.83 19.30
CA PRO A 407 5.81 -16.67 20.55
C PRO A 407 6.40 -15.54 21.41
N GLY A 408 5.54 -14.70 21.99
CA GLY A 408 5.95 -13.62 22.89
C GLY A 408 6.28 -12.27 22.23
N ASN A 409 5.80 -12.01 21.01
CA ASN A 409 6.04 -10.75 20.27
C ASN A 409 7.53 -10.48 19.98
N ALA A 410 8.35 -11.51 19.82
CA ALA A 410 9.71 -11.34 19.35
C ALA A 410 9.68 -10.93 17.86
N ASP A 411 9.84 -9.62 17.60
CA ASP A 411 9.84 -9.00 16.27
C ASP A 411 11.14 -9.38 15.53
N GLN A 412 11.17 -10.61 14.98
CA GLN A 412 12.30 -11.20 14.26
C GLN A 412 11.84 -11.70 12.89
N GLU A 413 12.65 -11.46 11.86
CA GLU A 413 12.46 -12.03 10.53
C GLU A 413 13.63 -12.94 10.17
N LEU A 414 13.35 -14.05 9.49
CA LEU A 414 14.36 -14.84 8.81
C LEU A 414 14.51 -14.31 7.39
N VAL A 415 15.71 -13.83 7.08
CA VAL A 415 16.01 -13.21 5.79
C VAL A 415 17.18 -13.89 5.12
N ALA A 416 17.03 -14.14 3.82
CA ALA A 416 18.02 -14.77 2.97
C ALA A 416 18.66 -13.75 2.03
N TYR A 417 19.97 -13.56 2.14
CA TYR A 417 20.74 -12.66 1.30
C TYR A 417 21.66 -13.44 0.39
N THR A 418 21.82 -12.99 -0.86
CA THR A 418 22.94 -13.42 -1.69
C THR A 418 24.05 -12.40 -1.57
N VAL A 419 25.24 -12.84 -1.13
CA VAL A 419 26.39 -11.96 -0.93
C VAL A 419 26.84 -11.39 -2.28
N HIS A 420 26.74 -10.08 -2.44
CA HIS A 420 27.20 -9.42 -3.66
C HIS A 420 28.74 -9.27 -3.68
N ALA A 421 29.37 -9.37 -4.86
CA ALA A 421 30.83 -9.29 -4.99
C ALA A 421 31.46 -8.00 -4.47
N LYS A 422 30.73 -6.88 -4.57
CA LYS A 422 31.13 -5.56 -4.06
C LYS A 422 30.57 -5.23 -2.66
N SER A 423 29.89 -6.17 -2.03
CA SER A 423 29.27 -5.94 -0.72
C SER A 423 30.32 -5.80 0.38
N PRO A 424 30.04 -5.03 1.44
CA PRO A 424 30.92 -5.00 2.60
C PRO A 424 31.10 -6.38 3.26
N ALA A 425 30.08 -7.25 3.25
CA ALA A 425 30.21 -8.64 3.70
C ALA A 425 31.26 -9.44 2.91
N ALA A 426 31.29 -9.29 1.58
CA ALA A 426 32.29 -9.93 0.72
C ALA A 426 33.72 -9.39 0.94
N ARG A 427 33.85 -8.15 1.42
CA ARG A 427 35.12 -7.54 1.81
C ARG A 427 35.58 -7.94 3.23
N GLY A 428 34.86 -8.84 3.89
CA GLY A 428 35.22 -9.34 5.22
C GLY A 428 34.64 -8.53 6.39
N GLN A 429 33.72 -7.60 6.13
CA GLN A 429 33.04 -6.90 7.22
C GLN A 429 32.20 -7.87 8.05
N ARG A 430 32.39 -7.84 9.38
CA ARG A 430 31.72 -8.75 10.30
C ARG A 430 30.23 -8.43 10.42
N MET A 431 29.45 -9.47 10.70
CA MET A 431 28.02 -9.34 10.97
C MET A 431 27.80 -8.73 12.36
N PRO A 432 26.91 -7.75 12.51
CA PRO A 432 26.56 -7.19 13.81
C PRO A 432 25.92 -8.24 14.73
N ARG A 433 26.13 -8.14 16.05
CA ARG A 433 25.63 -9.13 17.04
C ARG A 433 24.10 -9.27 17.09
N TRP A 434 23.38 -8.23 16.66
CA TRP A 434 21.92 -8.23 16.55
C TRP A 434 21.40 -8.94 15.30
N ALA A 435 22.27 -9.31 14.36
CA ALA A 435 21.96 -10.15 13.21
C ALA A 435 22.54 -11.54 13.46
N LYS A 436 21.68 -12.51 13.76
CA LYS A 436 22.11 -13.88 14.11
C LYS A 436 22.09 -14.75 12.86
N PRO A 437 23.24 -15.05 12.24
CA PRO A 437 23.26 -15.94 11.09
C PRO A 437 22.87 -17.36 11.51
N SER A 438 22.00 -17.98 10.74
CA SER A 438 21.47 -19.32 10.96
C SER A 438 22.06 -20.33 10.00
N LEU A 439 22.18 -19.98 8.72
CA LEU A 439 22.64 -20.89 7.67
C LEU A 439 23.45 -20.12 6.63
N VAL A 440 24.51 -20.74 6.10
CA VAL A 440 25.19 -20.28 4.89
C VAL A 440 25.17 -21.40 3.88
N ILE A 441 24.69 -21.14 2.66
CA ILE A 441 24.74 -22.08 1.55
C ILE A 441 25.74 -21.55 0.53
N ARG A 442 26.73 -22.38 0.20
CA ARG A 442 27.75 -22.10 -0.83
C ARG A 442 27.67 -23.18 -1.89
N SER A 443 27.46 -22.78 -3.14
CA SER A 443 27.34 -23.70 -4.28
C SER A 443 26.32 -24.84 -4.05
N GLY A 444 25.19 -24.53 -3.41
CA GLY A 444 24.13 -25.50 -3.10
C GLY A 444 24.37 -26.39 -1.87
N ALA A 445 25.52 -26.28 -1.20
CA ALA A 445 25.83 -27.03 0.02
C ALA A 445 25.78 -26.15 1.27
N VAL A 446 25.26 -26.69 2.37
CA VAL A 446 25.27 -26.03 3.68
C VAL A 446 26.70 -25.98 4.22
N VAL A 447 27.20 -24.77 4.48
CA VAL A 447 28.49 -24.53 5.12
C VAL A 447 28.26 -24.19 6.59
N PRO A 448 28.91 -24.91 7.54
CA PRO A 448 28.86 -24.55 8.94
C PRO A 448 29.35 -23.12 9.16
N LEU A 449 28.63 -22.34 9.98
CA LEU A 449 28.88 -20.91 10.20
C LEU A 449 30.32 -20.56 10.58
N HIS A 450 30.97 -21.41 11.36
CA HIS A 450 32.38 -21.23 11.76
C HIS A 450 33.36 -21.39 10.58
N LYS A 451 33.00 -22.16 9.54
CA LYS A 451 33.78 -22.33 8.30
C LYS A 451 33.37 -21.38 7.18
N ALA A 452 32.24 -20.70 7.34
CA ALA A 452 31.69 -19.80 6.34
C ALA A 452 32.36 -18.41 6.34
N LYS A 453 33.26 -18.10 7.28
CA LYS A 453 34.00 -16.83 7.34
C LYS A 453 35.37 -16.97 6.65
N PRO A 454 35.78 -16.06 5.76
CA PRO A 454 35.01 -14.93 5.21
C PRO A 454 33.92 -15.39 4.24
N LEU A 455 32.83 -14.60 4.18
CA LEU A 455 31.73 -14.81 3.24
C LEU A 455 32.19 -14.53 1.82
N GLN A 456 31.79 -15.38 0.87
CA GLN A 456 32.20 -15.29 -0.53
C GLN A 456 31.07 -14.72 -1.39
N PRO A 457 31.40 -14.01 -2.49
CA PRO A 457 30.40 -13.61 -3.48
C PRO A 457 29.58 -14.81 -3.96
N GLY A 458 28.25 -14.71 -3.91
CA GLY A 458 27.33 -15.79 -4.28
C GLY A 458 26.91 -16.71 -3.13
N ASP A 459 27.47 -16.57 -1.92
CA ASP A 459 26.96 -17.27 -0.74
C ASP A 459 25.52 -16.81 -0.42
N HIS A 460 24.64 -17.76 -0.10
CA HIS A 460 23.31 -17.47 0.44
C HIS A 460 23.35 -17.50 1.96
N VAL A 461 23.17 -16.36 2.61
CA VAL A 461 23.21 -16.22 4.07
C VAL A 461 21.79 -16.04 4.60
N TYR A 462 21.34 -16.98 5.41
CA TYR A 462 20.10 -16.90 6.18
C TYR A 462 20.42 -16.39 7.57
N LEU A 463 19.74 -15.34 8.00
CA LEU A 463 19.95 -14.73 9.31
C LEU A 463 18.63 -14.27 9.93
N PHE A 464 18.58 -14.29 11.25
CA PHE A 464 17.51 -13.69 12.04
C PHE A 464 17.86 -12.24 12.37
N THR A 465 16.95 -11.33 12.10
CA THR A 465 17.15 -9.91 12.42
C THR A 465 15.83 -9.20 12.71
N PRO A 466 15.82 -8.16 13.56
CA PRO A 466 14.64 -7.33 13.76
C PRO A 466 14.21 -6.61 12.48
N GLN A 467 12.90 -6.54 12.22
CA GLN A 467 12.33 -5.93 11.01
C GLN A 467 12.82 -4.48 10.78
N HIS A 468 12.92 -3.68 11.85
CA HIS A 468 13.37 -2.29 11.78
C HIS A 468 14.85 -2.11 11.39
N ARG A 469 15.67 -3.17 11.42
CA ARG A 469 17.10 -3.14 11.09
C ARG A 469 17.45 -3.75 9.74
N LEU A 470 16.46 -4.28 9.02
CA LEU A 470 16.63 -4.84 7.69
C LEU A 470 17.35 -3.92 6.70
N PRO A 471 17.08 -2.60 6.63
CA PRO A 471 17.78 -1.72 5.69
C PRO A 471 19.30 -1.68 5.89
N LEU A 472 19.78 -1.93 7.11
CA LEU A 472 21.22 -1.99 7.41
C LEU A 472 21.84 -3.29 6.89
N ILE A 473 21.11 -4.40 7.00
CA ILE A 473 21.53 -5.70 6.45
C ILE A 473 21.48 -5.67 4.91
N ASP A 474 20.49 -5.03 4.31
CA ASP A 474 20.42 -4.78 2.87
C ASP A 474 21.71 -4.11 2.34
N ARG A 475 22.30 -3.18 3.11
CA ARG A 475 23.57 -2.54 2.76
C ARG A 475 24.78 -3.45 2.97
N LEU A 476 24.77 -4.29 3.99
CA LEU A 476 25.88 -5.20 4.32
C LEU A 476 26.07 -6.27 3.24
N TYR A 477 24.98 -6.77 2.66
CA TYR A 477 24.99 -7.85 1.65
C TYR A 477 24.76 -7.36 0.21
N GLY A 478 24.14 -6.19 0.05
CA GLY A 478 23.81 -5.63 -1.25
C GLY A 478 25.00 -5.10 -2.04
N GLY A 479 24.74 -4.76 -3.31
CA GLY A 479 25.76 -4.27 -4.25
C GLY A 479 25.92 -2.75 -4.33
N SER A 480 25.17 -2.00 -3.54
CA SER A 480 25.26 -0.54 -3.50
C SER A 480 26.53 -0.09 -2.78
N ARG A 481 27.01 1.10 -3.18
CA ARG A 481 28.18 1.87 -2.74
C ARG A 481 28.77 1.40 -1.40
N ALA A 482 30.11 1.29 -1.33
CA ALA A 482 30.81 1.02 -0.07
C ALA A 482 30.19 1.86 1.05
N LEU A 483 30.01 1.26 2.25
CA LEU A 483 29.69 2.03 3.45
C LEU A 483 30.71 3.17 3.50
N ASP A 484 30.25 4.36 3.14
CA ASP A 484 31.09 5.54 3.20
C ASP A 484 31.27 5.83 4.69
N GLN A 485 32.46 6.25 5.12
CA GLN A 485 32.72 6.52 6.53
C GLN A 485 31.75 7.58 7.09
N ASN A 486 31.03 8.31 6.22
CA ASN A 486 30.02 9.31 6.53
C ASN A 486 28.56 8.81 6.55
N ASP A 487 28.29 7.51 6.48
CA ASP A 487 26.92 6.98 6.49
C ASP A 487 26.27 7.07 7.89
N ARG A 488 25.54 8.17 8.12
CA ARG A 488 24.98 8.57 9.43
C ARG A 488 24.04 7.53 10.07
N GLU A 489 23.29 6.76 9.26
CA GLU A 489 22.38 5.74 9.79
C GLU A 489 23.11 4.49 10.32
N PHE A 490 24.30 4.19 9.77
CA PHE A 490 25.11 3.04 10.17
C PHE A 490 26.08 3.41 11.31
N TYR A 491 26.74 4.55 11.19
CA TYR A 491 27.83 5.01 12.07
C TYR A 491 27.44 6.12 13.07
N GLY A 492 26.18 6.54 13.11
CA GLY A 492 25.69 7.64 13.95
C GLY A 492 25.81 9.01 13.28
N ASP A 493 24.98 9.95 13.75
CA ASP A 493 24.88 11.32 13.23
C ASP A 493 26.13 12.15 13.50
N LEU A 494 26.84 11.84 14.58
CA LEU A 494 28.01 12.58 15.07
C LEU A 494 29.15 11.61 15.42
N VAL A 495 30.40 12.05 15.15
CA VAL A 495 31.62 11.38 15.61
C VAL A 495 31.98 11.95 16.98
N LEU A 496 32.17 11.09 17.96
CA LEU A 496 32.66 11.42 19.28
C LEU A 496 34.03 10.78 19.51
N SER A 497 34.86 11.47 20.30
CA SER A 497 36.11 10.89 20.79
C SER A 497 35.81 9.75 21.76
N PRO A 498 36.51 8.60 21.67
CA PRO A 498 36.37 7.50 22.63
C PRO A 498 36.69 7.91 24.07
N ASP A 499 37.50 8.96 24.25
CA ASP A 499 37.92 9.51 25.55
C ASP A 499 36.89 10.48 26.17
N ALA A 500 35.85 10.87 25.42
CA ALA A 500 34.78 11.71 25.96
C ALA A 500 34.10 10.98 27.13
N THR A 501 33.70 11.71 28.17
CA THR A 501 33.02 11.10 29.31
C THR A 501 31.52 11.02 29.09
N VAL A 502 30.89 10.02 29.72
CA VAL A 502 29.44 9.83 29.70
C VAL A 502 28.70 11.06 30.24
N GLU A 503 29.28 11.74 31.25
CA GLU A 503 28.80 13.02 31.79
C GLU A 503 28.77 14.13 30.75
N GLN A 504 29.85 14.32 29.97
CA GLN A 504 29.93 15.34 28.92
C GLN A 504 28.86 15.16 27.85
N ILE A 505 28.57 13.91 27.46
CA ILE A 505 27.53 13.61 26.47
C ILE A 505 26.14 13.80 27.07
N ALA A 506 25.92 13.37 28.30
CA ALA A 506 24.63 13.53 28.95
C ALA A 506 24.26 14.98 29.22
N GLU A 507 25.23 15.83 29.58
CA GLU A 507 25.02 17.27 29.76
C GLU A 507 24.68 17.95 28.42
N MET A 508 25.37 17.57 27.35
CA MET A 508 25.16 18.12 26.00
C MET A 508 23.78 17.77 25.41
N TYR A 509 23.22 16.60 25.75
CA TYR A 509 21.95 16.10 25.19
C TYR A 509 20.81 15.98 26.21
N GLY A 510 20.99 16.45 27.45
CA GLY A 510 19.96 16.47 28.49
C GLY A 510 19.47 15.07 28.91
N LEU A 511 20.37 14.09 28.98
CA LEU A 511 20.03 12.69 29.25
C LEU A 511 20.04 12.38 30.75
N PRO A 512 19.13 11.51 31.25
CA PRO A 512 19.15 11.07 32.64
C PRO A 512 20.38 10.18 32.90
N LEU A 513 21.26 10.63 33.81
CA LEU A 513 22.48 9.89 34.22
C LEU A 513 22.20 8.96 35.40
N SER A 514 22.74 7.74 35.37
CA SER A 514 23.00 6.99 36.60
C SER A 514 24.37 7.39 37.14
N MET A 515 24.47 7.63 38.45
CA MET A 515 25.69 8.12 39.11
C MET A 515 26.88 7.15 38.99
N SER A 516 26.65 5.87 38.64
CA SER A 516 27.69 4.84 38.52
C SER A 516 28.53 4.96 37.25
N ASN A 517 27.97 5.51 36.17
CA ASN A 517 28.62 5.48 34.85
C ASN A 517 29.11 6.86 34.37
N ALA A 518 28.80 7.94 35.11
CA ALA A 518 29.04 9.31 34.68
C ALA A 518 30.53 9.62 34.39
N ARG A 519 31.45 9.04 35.18
CA ARG A 519 32.90 9.26 35.05
C ARG A 519 33.62 8.35 34.05
N LEU A 520 32.92 7.36 33.48
CA LEU A 520 33.52 6.46 32.50
C LEU A 520 33.71 7.20 31.17
N THR A 521 34.76 6.82 30.44
CA THR A 521 34.90 7.20 29.02
C THR A 521 33.88 6.42 28.18
N LEU A 522 33.53 6.92 27.00
CA LEU A 522 32.65 6.20 26.08
C LEU A 522 33.23 4.83 25.69
N SER A 523 34.56 4.74 25.52
CA SER A 523 35.24 3.46 25.28
C SER A 523 35.06 2.49 26.45
N ASP A 524 35.26 2.94 27.68
CA ASP A 524 35.13 2.08 28.87
C ASP A 524 33.67 1.68 29.13
N LEU A 525 32.72 2.57 28.89
CA LEU A 525 31.29 2.25 28.94
C LEU A 525 30.95 1.13 27.96
N LEU A 526 31.34 1.27 26.69
CA LEU A 526 31.09 0.28 25.64
C LEU A 526 31.77 -1.06 25.97
N ARG A 527 33.02 -1.02 26.47
CA ARG A 527 33.74 -2.22 26.90
C ARG A 527 33.07 -2.91 28.08
N ASN A 528 32.62 -2.16 29.08
CA ASN A 528 31.96 -2.73 30.26
C ASN A 528 30.63 -3.39 29.89
N GLU A 529 29.84 -2.78 29.00
CA GLU A 529 28.58 -3.38 28.55
C GLU A 529 28.76 -4.63 27.70
N PHE A 530 29.85 -4.70 26.91
CA PHE A 530 30.13 -5.85 26.05
C PHE A 530 31.21 -6.79 26.61
N GLY A 531 31.47 -6.75 27.92
CA GLY A 531 32.37 -7.67 28.61
C GLY A 531 33.81 -7.67 28.09
N GLY A 532 34.33 -6.50 27.69
CA GLY A 532 35.70 -6.30 27.21
C GLY A 532 35.95 -6.66 25.75
N SER A 533 34.93 -7.13 25.01
CA SER A 533 35.02 -7.45 23.58
C SER A 533 34.01 -6.65 22.78
N CYS A 534 34.39 -5.45 22.34
CA CYS A 534 33.58 -4.63 21.44
C CYS A 534 33.84 -5.02 19.98
N GLU A 535 32.82 -4.94 19.13
CA GLU A 535 32.95 -5.09 17.68
C GLU A 535 32.40 -3.85 16.96
N LEU A 536 32.89 -3.61 15.74
CA LEU A 536 32.38 -2.53 14.87
C LEU A 536 30.85 -2.63 14.70
N GLY A 537 30.14 -1.54 14.98
CA GLY A 537 28.69 -1.46 14.89
C GLY A 537 27.93 -1.95 16.13
N ASP A 538 28.62 -2.37 17.20
CA ASP A 538 27.98 -2.62 18.50
C ASP A 538 27.35 -1.34 19.05
N ARG A 539 26.14 -1.46 19.63
CA ARG A 539 25.32 -0.32 20.05
C ARG A 539 24.86 -0.42 21.49
N VAL A 540 25.08 0.63 22.27
CA VAL A 540 24.55 0.79 23.63
C VAL A 540 23.56 1.95 23.66
N ARG A 541 22.39 1.70 24.24
CA ARG A 541 21.35 2.72 24.37
C ARG A 541 21.56 3.51 25.67
N MET A 542 21.58 4.83 25.55
CA MET A 542 21.69 5.74 26.69
C MET A 542 20.54 6.75 26.63
N GLY A 543 19.39 6.37 27.19
CA GLY A 543 18.18 7.21 27.13
C GLY A 543 17.65 7.41 25.70
N GLY A 544 17.72 8.66 25.21
CA GLY A 544 17.24 9.09 23.89
C GLY A 544 18.31 9.07 22.78
N VAL A 545 19.52 8.59 23.07
CA VAL A 545 20.60 8.45 22.07
C VAL A 545 21.15 7.01 22.07
N GLU A 546 21.70 6.60 20.93
CA GLU A 546 22.48 5.37 20.80
C GLU A 546 23.95 5.70 20.56
N LEU A 547 24.82 5.09 21.36
CA LEU A 547 26.26 5.08 21.14
C LEU A 547 26.62 3.85 20.30
N ILE A 548 27.46 4.04 19.28
CA ILE A 548 27.80 3.05 18.27
C ILE A 548 29.32 2.96 18.18
N VAL A 549 29.90 1.77 18.22
CA VAL A 549 31.33 1.60 17.90
C VAL A 549 31.52 1.88 16.41
N ARG A 550 32.17 3.00 16.07
CA ARG A 550 32.26 3.49 14.68
C ARG A 550 33.52 3.03 13.98
N ASP A 551 34.68 3.24 14.59
CA ASP A 551 35.97 2.80 14.09
C ASP A 551 36.73 2.03 15.19
N MET A 552 37.47 0.99 14.79
CA MET A 552 38.38 0.27 15.66
C MET A 552 39.66 -0.15 14.92
N GLU A 553 40.79 -0.08 15.61
CA GLU A 553 42.09 -0.62 15.18
C GLU A 553 42.63 -1.51 16.30
N ASP A 554 43.10 -2.72 15.97
CA ASP A 554 43.72 -3.67 16.92
C ASP A 554 42.94 -3.86 18.25
N ASN A 555 41.60 -3.92 18.14
CA ASN A 555 40.68 -4.09 19.28
C ASN A 555 40.62 -2.88 20.23
N ILE A 556 41.03 -1.70 19.76
CA ILE A 556 40.91 -0.39 20.41
C ILE A 556 39.87 0.43 19.64
N ILE A 557 38.93 1.05 20.36
CA ILE A 557 37.91 1.91 19.78
C ILE A 557 38.56 3.25 19.44
N THR A 558 38.65 3.59 18.15
CA THR A 558 39.27 4.83 17.68
C THR A 558 38.24 5.93 17.44
N SER A 559 36.96 5.57 17.23
CA SER A 559 35.87 6.55 17.19
C SER A 559 34.54 5.95 17.66
N VAL A 560 33.70 6.78 18.30
CA VAL A 560 32.35 6.41 18.74
C VAL A 560 31.33 7.25 17.97
N GLY A 561 30.39 6.58 17.33
CA GLY A 561 29.23 7.21 16.72
C GLY A 561 28.17 7.54 17.75
N LEU A 562 27.56 8.71 17.65
CA LEU A 562 26.35 9.05 18.38
C LEU A 562 25.20 9.18 17.37
N ALA A 563 24.26 8.24 17.42
CA ALA A 563 23.00 8.35 16.73
C ALA A 563 22.01 9.04 17.66
N LEU A 564 21.57 10.23 17.26
CA LEU A 564 20.40 10.84 17.86
C LEU A 564 19.22 10.00 17.38
N GLU A 565 18.31 9.59 18.25
CA GLU A 565 17.08 8.98 17.73
C GLU A 565 16.49 9.93 16.69
N PRO A 566 16.31 9.54 15.40
CA PRO A 566 15.30 10.19 14.61
C PRO A 566 14.03 10.07 15.44
N ALA A 567 13.43 11.22 15.78
CA ALA A 567 12.24 11.33 16.61
C ALA A 567 11.38 10.10 16.41
N ARG A 568 11.22 9.29 17.47
CA ARG A 568 10.44 8.05 17.50
C ARG A 568 9.49 8.03 16.31
N VAL A 569 9.62 7.09 15.37
CA VAL A 569 8.49 6.76 14.50
C VAL A 569 7.33 6.62 15.45
N THR A 570 6.41 7.59 15.36
CA THR A 570 5.51 7.95 16.44
C THR A 570 4.97 6.70 17.07
N SER A 571 5.39 6.43 18.32
CA SER A 571 4.67 5.51 19.18
C SER A 571 3.21 5.89 19.06
N ARG A 572 2.38 4.97 18.54
CA ARG A 572 0.91 5.06 18.52
C ARG A 572 0.40 6.50 18.58
N ARG A 573 0.06 7.10 17.44
CA ARG A 573 -1.04 8.09 17.48
C ARG A 573 -2.21 7.36 18.13
N ARG A 574 -2.47 7.67 19.41
CA ARG A 574 -3.72 7.31 20.05
C ARG A 574 -4.82 7.83 19.13
N PRO A 575 -5.81 7.01 18.76
CA PRO A 575 -6.88 7.44 17.88
C PRO A 575 -7.53 8.70 18.45
N LEU A 576 -7.93 9.64 17.58
CA LEU A 576 -8.46 10.96 17.92
C LEU A 576 -9.57 10.90 18.99
N TYR A 577 -10.31 9.79 19.06
CA TYR A 577 -11.37 9.53 20.03
C TYR A 577 -10.89 9.32 21.48
N GLN A 578 -9.68 8.77 21.69
CA GLN A 578 -9.12 8.66 23.04
C GLN A 578 -8.71 10.03 23.63
N ARG A 579 -8.50 11.06 22.80
CA ARG A 579 -8.37 12.44 23.29
C ARG A 579 -9.71 13.02 23.77
N LEU A 580 -10.84 12.63 23.17
CA LEU A 580 -12.16 13.07 23.63
C LEU A 580 -12.58 12.35 24.92
N ILE A 581 -12.24 11.07 25.07
CA ILE A 581 -12.46 10.33 26.32
C ILE A 581 -11.53 10.83 27.44
N ASP A 582 -10.27 11.18 27.16
CA ASP A 582 -9.38 11.79 28.15
C ASP A 582 -9.79 13.24 28.51
N ILE A 583 -10.44 13.99 27.60
CA ILE A 583 -11.04 15.30 27.92
C ILE A 583 -12.31 15.11 28.77
N GLY A 584 -13.14 14.10 28.48
CA GLY A 584 -14.29 13.73 29.31
C GLY A 584 -13.88 13.26 30.72
N GLY A 585 -12.81 12.46 30.82
CA GLY A 585 -12.23 12.01 32.08
C GLY A 585 -11.54 13.12 32.87
N ARG A 586 -10.87 14.07 32.20
CA ARG A 586 -10.29 15.26 32.84
C ARG A 586 -11.33 16.30 33.25
N LEU A 587 -12.42 16.44 32.50
CA LEU A 587 -13.58 17.26 32.90
C LEU A 587 -14.32 16.62 34.08
N GLY A 588 -14.49 15.29 34.11
CA GLY A 588 -15.06 14.57 35.25
C GLY A 588 -14.19 14.65 36.51
N GLY A 589 -12.87 14.57 36.37
CA GLY A 589 -11.91 14.76 37.47
C GLY A 589 -11.90 16.19 38.00
N TRP A 590 -11.90 17.20 37.11
CA TRP A 590 -11.96 18.61 37.49
C TRP A 590 -13.30 18.98 38.16
N TRP A 591 -14.41 18.38 37.74
CA TRP A 591 -15.73 18.58 38.37
C TRP A 591 -15.81 17.93 39.75
N ASN A 592 -15.19 16.76 39.95
CA ASN A 592 -15.08 16.10 41.26
C ASN A 592 -14.14 16.84 42.23
N GLU A 593 -13.05 17.43 41.72
CA GLU A 593 -12.11 18.17 42.55
C GLU A 593 -12.66 19.55 42.97
N GLN A 594 -13.45 20.20 42.11
CA GLN A 594 -14.19 21.42 42.48
C GLN A 594 -15.39 21.14 43.39
N SER A 595 -16.12 20.04 43.21
CA SER A 595 -17.23 19.67 44.10
C SER A 595 -16.72 19.27 45.49
N PHE A 596 -15.58 18.58 45.57
CA PHE A 596 -14.92 18.24 46.84
C PHE A 596 -14.36 19.49 47.55
N ARG A 597 -13.75 20.45 46.82
CA ARG A 597 -13.32 21.73 47.41
C ARG A 597 -14.51 22.57 47.92
N ARG A 598 -15.60 22.65 47.16
CA ARG A 598 -16.84 23.33 47.57
C ARG A 598 -17.52 22.64 48.75
N TRP A 599 -17.44 21.31 48.86
CA TRP A 599 -17.92 20.57 50.02
C TRP A 599 -17.06 20.86 51.27
N LYS A 600 -15.72 20.87 51.13
CA LYS A 600 -14.77 21.16 52.21
C LYS A 600 -14.89 22.61 52.72
N GLU A 601 -15.15 23.57 51.84
CA GLU A 601 -15.44 24.96 52.21
C GLU A 601 -16.78 25.11 52.93
N ARG A 602 -17.82 24.36 52.52
CA ARG A 602 -19.12 24.32 53.23
C ARG A 602 -19.02 23.68 54.61
N GLU A 603 -18.19 22.64 54.77
CA GLU A 603 -17.91 22.07 56.10
C GLU A 603 -17.11 23.03 56.98
N LYS A 604 -16.08 23.70 56.44
CA LYS A 604 -15.32 24.72 57.18
C LYS A 604 -16.22 25.87 57.63
N GLN A 605 -17.14 26.33 56.78
CA GLN A 605 -18.12 27.35 57.14
C GLN A 605 -19.18 26.87 58.15
N ARG A 606 -19.57 25.59 58.10
CA ARG A 606 -20.43 24.97 59.13
C ARG A 606 -19.71 24.82 60.47
N ALA A 607 -18.44 24.43 60.48
CA ALA A 607 -17.61 24.34 61.69
C ALA A 607 -17.34 25.73 62.29
N CYS A 608 -17.09 26.75 61.47
CA CYS A 608 -16.96 28.14 61.93
C CYS A 608 -18.27 28.71 62.51
N ARG A 609 -19.43 28.32 61.95
CA ARG A 609 -20.74 28.67 62.52
C ARG A 609 -21.10 27.87 63.78
N ALA A 610 -20.47 26.71 64.01
CA ALA A 610 -20.71 25.84 65.16
C ALA A 610 -19.72 26.06 66.33
N GLY A 611 -18.73 26.95 66.19
CA GLY A 611 -17.89 27.41 67.30
C GLY A 611 -16.97 26.34 67.92
N VAL A 612 -16.38 25.45 67.14
CA VAL A 612 -15.40 24.44 67.64
C VAL A 612 -14.03 24.65 66.98
N PRO A 613 -12.92 24.79 67.75
CA PRO A 613 -11.60 25.02 67.18
C PRO A 613 -10.97 23.73 66.63
N ALA A 614 -10.31 23.84 65.46
CA ALA A 614 -9.64 22.74 64.77
C ALA A 614 -8.21 22.50 65.30
N ALA A 615 -7.89 21.24 65.60
CA ALA A 615 -6.59 20.80 66.11
C ALA A 615 -5.50 20.76 65.02
N GLU A 616 -4.28 21.19 65.37
CA GLU A 616 -3.07 21.08 64.56
C GLU A 616 -2.47 19.66 64.61
N PRO A 617 -1.94 19.11 63.50
CA PRO A 617 -1.20 17.86 63.53
C PRO A 617 0.31 18.09 63.75
N ARG A 618 0.88 17.37 64.73
CA ARG A 618 2.32 17.29 65.02
C ARG A 618 3.07 16.45 63.99
N HIS A 619 4.29 16.88 63.67
CA HIS A 619 5.37 16.07 63.13
C HIS A 619 5.97 15.17 64.22
N ASP A 620 6.09 13.87 63.99
CA ASP A 620 7.37 13.10 63.91
C ASP A 620 7.12 11.59 64.11
N GLU A 621 7.78 10.78 63.28
CA GLU A 621 8.60 9.61 63.66
C GLU A 621 8.80 8.66 62.45
N ARG A 622 10.06 8.58 61.99
CA ARG A 622 10.63 7.42 61.31
C ARG A 622 11.46 6.65 62.34
N VAL A 623 11.21 5.35 62.54
CA VAL A 623 12.21 4.27 62.76
C VAL A 623 11.50 2.95 62.39
N GLU A 624 11.78 2.32 61.25
CA GLU A 624 12.78 1.26 61.02
C GLU A 624 12.49 -0.09 61.74
N SER A 625 12.18 -1.14 60.98
CA SER A 625 12.82 -2.49 61.03
C SER A 625 11.96 -3.60 60.40
N ARG A 626 12.48 -4.21 59.32
CA ARG A 626 12.75 -5.66 59.17
C ARG A 626 12.89 -6.08 57.69
N THR A 627 14.13 -6.42 57.35
CA THR A 627 14.60 -7.65 56.67
C THR A 627 13.68 -8.42 55.73
N GLU A 628 14.25 -8.71 54.53
CA GLU A 628 14.10 -9.92 53.67
C GLU A 628 12.68 -10.20 53.11
N VAL A 629 12.47 -10.37 51.80
CA VAL A 629 13.15 -11.21 50.79
C VAL A 629 13.03 -10.57 49.40
#